data_AF-A0A0T9NVP3-F1
#
_entry.id   AF-A0A0T9NVP3-F1
#
_cell.length_a   1.000
_cell.length_b   1.000
_cell.length_c   1.000
_cell.angle_alpha   90.00
_cell.angle_beta   90.00
_cell.angle_gamma   90.00
#
_symmetry.space_group_name_H-M   'P 1'
#
loop_
_entity.id
_entity.type
_entity.pdbx_description
1 polymer ?
#
loop_
_entity_poly.entity_id
_entity_poly.type
_entity_poly.pdbx_seq_one_letter_code
_entity_poly.pdbx_strand_id
1 'polypeptide(L)'
;MMLWYLFSLIFIVYLQLDINKLNYLCLLINNNVNRVFLFCFYLGIIHQVNYFLPMLKSKGIIMLKKEMAQKLNEQLNLEFYSANLYLQMSAWCSDKGFEGAAAFLKKHSQEEMQHMERLFEYLSGTGSMPILGTITAPPVDFTSLADVFKLTYEHEQLITTQINELAHVAMTTHDYSTFNFLQWYVAEQHEEEKLFKSILDKLALVGNSGNSLFFVDKDLKTMAAQGYTSA
;
A
#
# COMPACT_ATOMS: atom_id res chain seq x y z
N MET A 1 21.73 54.14 6.28
CA MET A 1 20.82 53.56 7.30
C MET A 1 19.35 53.97 7.15
N MET A 2 19.00 55.11 6.53
CA MET A 2 17.59 55.54 6.36
C MET A 2 16.81 54.85 5.22
N LEU A 3 17.49 54.21 4.27
CA LEU A 3 16.85 53.49 3.14
C LEU A 3 16.31 52.10 3.51
N TRP A 4 16.82 51.48 4.59
CA TRP A 4 16.37 50.16 5.05
C TRP A 4 15.05 50.23 5.84
N TYR A 5 14.80 51.33 6.56
CA TYR A 5 13.55 51.53 7.28
C TYR A 5 12.37 51.87 6.36
N LEU A 6 12.60 52.56 5.24
CA LEU A 6 11.54 52.75 4.24
C LEU A 6 11.18 51.45 3.50
N PHE A 7 12.15 50.55 3.29
CA PHE A 7 11.91 49.25 2.65
C PHE A 7 11.11 48.29 3.54
N SER A 8 11.33 48.30 4.86
CA SER A 8 10.54 47.47 5.79
C SER A 8 9.12 48.01 5.99
N LEU A 9 8.92 49.34 5.99
CA LEU A 9 7.60 49.95 6.07
C LEU A 9 6.76 49.74 4.80
N ILE A 10 7.37 49.77 3.60
CA ILE A 10 6.66 49.47 2.35
C ILE A 10 6.28 47.98 2.26
N PHE A 11 7.12 47.09 2.79
CA PHE A 11 6.83 45.65 2.83
C PHE A 11 5.71 45.30 3.81
N ILE A 12 5.64 45.98 4.96
CA ILE A 12 4.57 45.80 5.95
C ILE A 12 3.24 46.40 5.45
N VAL A 13 3.27 47.53 4.72
CA VAL A 13 2.05 48.13 4.13
C VAL A 13 1.50 47.29 2.97
N TYR A 14 2.34 46.58 2.21
CA TYR A 14 1.89 45.63 1.17
C TYR A 14 1.32 44.32 1.74
N LEU A 15 1.70 43.94 2.97
CA LEU A 15 1.18 42.77 3.67
C LEU A 15 -0.13 43.01 4.42
N GLN A 16 -0.64 44.25 4.43
CA GLN A 16 -1.98 44.58 4.91
C GLN A 16 -3.08 44.29 3.87
N LEU A 17 -2.85 43.35 2.95
CA LEU A 17 -3.87 42.83 2.04
C LEU A 17 -4.50 41.59 2.67
N ASP A 18 -5.58 41.86 3.40
CA ASP A 18 -6.76 41.01 3.63
C ASP A 18 -6.53 39.50 3.45
N ILE A 19 -6.46 38.77 4.56
CA ILE A 19 -6.26 37.31 4.64
C ILE A 19 -7.23 36.54 3.71
N ASN A 20 -8.38 37.13 3.37
CA ASN A 20 -9.34 36.56 2.41
C ASN A 20 -8.87 36.58 0.94
N LYS A 21 -7.98 37.51 0.55
CA LYS A 21 -7.37 37.55 -0.80
C LYS A 21 -6.23 36.54 -0.97
N LEU A 22 -5.53 36.19 0.11
CA LEU A 22 -4.53 35.12 0.10
C LEU A 22 -5.15 33.74 -0.17
N ASN A 23 -6.36 33.50 0.35
CA ASN A 23 -7.13 32.29 0.02
C ASN A 23 -7.54 32.23 -1.46
N TYR A 24 -7.90 33.37 -2.07
CA TYR A 24 -8.17 33.45 -3.51
C TYR A 24 -6.91 33.23 -4.36
N LEU A 25 -5.74 33.69 -3.88
CA LEU A 25 -4.46 33.47 -4.55
C LEU A 25 -4.04 31.99 -4.48
N CYS A 26 -4.21 31.32 -3.33
CA CYS A 26 -4.00 29.88 -3.19
C CYS A 26 -4.94 29.03 -4.05
N LEU A 27 -6.20 29.46 -4.24
CA LEU A 27 -7.15 28.78 -5.13
C LEU A 27 -6.77 28.89 -6.62
N LEU A 28 -6.15 30.00 -7.04
CA LEU A 28 -5.63 30.18 -8.40
C LEU A 28 -4.34 29.39 -8.66
N ILE A 29 -3.51 29.18 -7.63
CA ILE A 29 -2.27 28.38 -7.70
C ILE A 29 -2.55 26.92 -8.06
N ASN A 30 -3.72 26.39 -7.69
CA ASN A 30 -4.03 24.97 -7.89
C ASN A 30 -4.44 24.61 -9.34
N ASN A 31 -4.72 25.59 -10.22
CA ASN A 31 -5.37 25.31 -11.51
C ASN A 31 -4.69 25.87 -12.78
N ASN A 32 -3.61 26.65 -12.71
CA ASN A 32 -2.86 27.01 -13.93
C ASN A 32 -1.52 27.71 -13.63
N VAL A 33 -0.41 26.96 -13.74
CA VAL A 33 0.97 27.45 -13.58
C VAL A 33 1.30 28.63 -14.51
N ASN A 34 0.63 28.71 -15.67
CA ASN A 34 0.83 29.78 -16.66
C ASN A 34 0.31 31.16 -16.20
N ARG A 35 -0.67 31.22 -15.29
CA ARG A 35 -1.20 32.51 -14.78
C ARG A 35 -0.29 33.15 -13.73
N VAL A 36 0.45 32.34 -12.98
CA VAL A 36 1.43 32.83 -11.99
C VAL A 36 2.59 33.57 -12.68
N PHE A 37 3.06 33.03 -13.80
CA PHE A 37 4.10 33.68 -14.61
C PHE A 37 3.65 35.06 -15.13
N LEU A 38 2.40 35.17 -15.60
CA LEU A 38 1.85 36.43 -16.13
C LEU A 38 1.69 37.50 -15.04
N PHE A 39 1.30 37.12 -13.83
CA PHE A 39 1.10 38.03 -12.71
C PHE A 39 2.43 38.60 -12.18
N CYS A 40 3.46 37.76 -12.11
CA CYS A 40 4.80 38.19 -11.67
C CYS A 40 5.58 38.99 -12.73
N PHE A 41 5.26 38.79 -14.01
CA PHE A 41 5.76 39.63 -15.10
C PHE A 41 5.23 41.07 -14.98
N TYR A 42 3.96 41.22 -14.58
CA TYR A 42 3.31 42.54 -14.42
C TYR A 42 3.82 43.36 -13.23
N LEU A 43 4.35 42.71 -12.19
CA LEU A 43 4.82 43.37 -10.97
C LEU A 43 6.35 43.60 -10.94
N GLY A 44 7.09 43.23 -11.99
CA GLY A 44 8.55 43.40 -12.04
C GLY A 44 9.32 42.48 -11.07
N ILE A 45 8.67 41.43 -10.56
CA ILE A 45 9.22 40.52 -9.53
C ILE A 45 9.66 39.17 -10.12
N ILE A 46 9.91 39.11 -11.42
CA ILE A 46 10.34 37.89 -12.14
C ILE A 46 11.57 37.28 -11.48
N HIS A 47 12.47 38.12 -10.96
CA HIS A 47 13.66 37.64 -10.27
C HIS A 47 13.33 36.86 -8.99
N GLN A 48 12.29 37.19 -8.23
CA GLN A 48 11.92 36.44 -7.01
C GLN A 48 11.16 35.14 -7.33
N VAL A 49 10.45 35.05 -8.47
CA VAL A 49 9.75 33.82 -8.88
C VAL A 49 10.72 32.67 -9.14
N ASN A 50 11.87 32.96 -9.77
CA ASN A 50 12.91 31.97 -9.98
C ASN A 50 13.56 31.47 -8.67
N TYR A 51 13.50 32.26 -7.59
CA TYR A 51 13.92 31.81 -6.25
C TYR A 51 12.83 31.03 -5.50
N PHE A 52 11.55 31.29 -5.78
CA PHE A 52 10.42 30.61 -5.12
C PHE A 52 9.98 29.30 -5.81
N LEU A 53 10.21 29.15 -7.11
CA LEU A 53 9.86 27.95 -7.88
C LEU A 53 10.49 26.64 -7.35
N PRO A 54 11.79 26.62 -6.95
CA PRO A 54 12.37 25.44 -6.31
C PRO A 54 11.78 25.18 -4.91
N MET A 55 11.38 26.24 -4.20
CA MET A 55 10.82 26.17 -2.85
C MET A 55 9.39 25.60 -2.84
N LEU A 56 8.63 25.79 -3.92
CA LEU A 56 7.29 25.21 -4.09
C LEU A 56 7.30 23.75 -4.59
N LYS A 57 8.40 23.28 -5.19
CA LYS A 57 8.58 21.88 -5.62
C LYS A 57 9.14 20.96 -4.53
N SER A 58 9.56 21.53 -3.41
CA SER A 58 10.19 20.82 -2.30
C SER A 58 9.26 20.83 -1.08
N LYS A 59 8.09 20.19 -1.18
CA LYS A 59 7.64 19.44 0.00
C LYS A 59 8.71 18.37 0.22
N GLY A 60 9.24 18.23 1.43
CA GLY A 60 10.30 17.27 1.78
C GLY A 60 9.83 15.83 1.57
N ILE A 61 9.75 15.42 0.32
CA ILE A 61 9.35 14.10 -0.13
C ILE A 61 10.62 13.26 -0.09
N ILE A 62 10.61 12.22 0.75
CA ILE A 62 11.66 11.20 0.74
C ILE A 62 11.64 10.57 -0.66
N MET A 63 12.59 10.93 -1.51
CA MET A 63 12.67 10.33 -2.84
C MET A 63 13.28 8.94 -2.72
N LEU A 64 12.46 7.92 -2.99
CA LEU A 64 12.93 6.54 -3.11
C LEU A 64 13.94 6.43 -4.25
N LYS A 65 14.94 5.57 -4.06
CA LYS A 65 15.79 5.13 -5.17
C LYS A 65 14.91 4.41 -6.19
N LYS A 66 15.17 4.64 -7.48
CA LYS A 66 14.39 4.04 -8.59
C LYS A 66 14.25 2.52 -8.46
N GLU A 67 15.32 1.85 -8.03
CA GLU A 67 15.34 0.41 -7.79
C GLU A 67 14.38 -0.01 -6.67
N MET A 68 14.34 0.72 -5.55
CA MET A 68 13.42 0.44 -4.46
C MET A 68 11.96 0.68 -4.89
N ALA A 69 11.69 1.79 -5.57
CA ALA A 69 10.36 2.08 -6.09
C ALA A 69 9.88 1.00 -7.08
N GLN A 70 10.78 0.43 -7.89
CA GLN A 70 10.43 -0.68 -8.78
C GLN A 70 10.07 -1.94 -7.98
N LYS A 71 10.89 -2.34 -7.01
CA LYS A 71 10.64 -3.53 -6.19
C LYS A 71 9.35 -3.42 -5.36
N LEU A 72 9.06 -2.24 -4.82
CA LEU A 72 7.79 -1.99 -4.11
C LEU A 72 6.58 -2.06 -5.06
N ASN A 73 6.72 -1.63 -6.32
CA ASN A 73 5.66 -1.81 -7.33
C ASN A 73 5.47 -3.29 -7.73
N GLU A 74 6.55 -4.07 -7.77
CA GLU A 74 6.49 -5.53 -7.98
C GLU A 74 5.73 -6.19 -6.82
N GLN A 75 6.03 -5.83 -5.56
CA GLN A 75 5.31 -6.32 -4.39
C GLN A 75 3.85 -5.89 -4.38
N LEU A 76 3.56 -4.64 -4.71
CA LEU A 76 2.19 -4.14 -4.82
C LEU A 76 1.36 -5.00 -5.78
N ASN A 77 1.93 -5.37 -6.94
CA ASN A 77 1.26 -6.26 -7.88
C ASN A 77 1.13 -7.69 -7.34
N LEU A 78 2.09 -8.17 -6.56
CA LEU A 78 2.01 -9.47 -5.90
C LEU A 78 0.85 -9.51 -4.90
N GLU A 79 0.71 -8.52 -4.01
CA GLU A 79 -0.42 -8.46 -3.07
C GLU A 79 -1.77 -8.39 -3.80
N PHE A 80 -1.83 -7.65 -4.91
CA PHE A 80 -3.04 -7.60 -5.72
C PHE A 80 -3.36 -8.96 -6.36
N TYR A 81 -2.33 -9.68 -6.82
CA TYR A 81 -2.51 -11.05 -7.29
C TYR A 81 -2.95 -11.99 -6.16
N SER A 82 -2.37 -11.89 -4.96
CA SER A 82 -2.76 -12.66 -3.76
C SER A 82 -4.24 -12.47 -3.44
N ALA A 83 -4.71 -11.22 -3.41
CA ALA A 83 -6.13 -10.92 -3.20
C ALA A 83 -7.04 -11.62 -4.23
N ASN A 84 -6.66 -11.61 -5.51
CA ASN A 84 -7.42 -12.29 -6.57
C ASN A 84 -7.34 -13.82 -6.46
N LEU A 85 -6.18 -14.37 -6.11
CA LEU A 85 -5.99 -15.81 -5.89
C LEU A 85 -6.92 -16.31 -4.79
N TYR A 86 -6.96 -15.63 -3.64
CA TYR A 86 -7.78 -16.02 -2.51
C TYR A 86 -9.26 -15.83 -2.78
N LEU A 87 -9.64 -14.82 -3.56
CA LEU A 87 -11.01 -14.67 -4.04
C LEU A 87 -11.40 -15.86 -4.96
N GLN A 88 -10.52 -16.27 -5.86
CA GLN A 88 -10.79 -17.39 -6.76
C GLN A 88 -10.86 -18.73 -6.02
N MET A 89 -9.97 -18.96 -5.04
CA MET A 89 -10.04 -20.12 -4.16
C MET A 89 -11.32 -20.13 -3.33
N SER A 90 -11.79 -18.96 -2.85
CA SER A 90 -13.06 -18.85 -2.14
C SER A 90 -14.25 -19.28 -3.01
N ALA A 91 -14.24 -18.90 -4.29
CA ALA A 91 -15.27 -19.29 -5.24
C ALA A 91 -15.27 -20.80 -5.50
N TRP A 92 -14.08 -21.40 -5.64
CA TRP A 92 -13.95 -22.86 -5.75
C TRP A 92 -14.46 -23.58 -4.50
N CYS A 93 -14.13 -23.08 -3.30
CA CYS A 93 -14.64 -23.66 -2.05
C CYS A 93 -16.17 -23.64 -1.98
N SER A 94 -16.81 -22.54 -2.40
CA SER A 94 -18.28 -22.45 -2.44
C SER A 94 -18.87 -23.41 -3.49
N ASP A 95 -18.26 -23.54 -4.68
CA ASP A 95 -18.69 -24.54 -5.69
C ASP A 95 -18.65 -25.98 -5.14
N LYS A 96 -17.68 -26.30 -4.27
CA LYS A 96 -17.56 -27.61 -3.61
C LYS A 96 -18.38 -27.75 -2.33
N GLY A 97 -19.09 -26.70 -1.89
CA GLY A 97 -19.92 -26.70 -0.68
C GLY A 97 -19.16 -26.48 0.64
N PHE A 98 -17.89 -26.05 0.58
CA PHE A 98 -17.08 -25.66 1.74
C PHE A 98 -17.32 -24.18 2.09
N GLU A 99 -18.50 -23.90 2.62
CA GLU A 99 -18.97 -22.53 2.89
C GLU A 99 -18.14 -21.81 3.97
N GLY A 100 -17.61 -22.54 4.94
CA GLY A 100 -16.70 -21.98 5.95
C GLY A 100 -15.35 -21.60 5.38
N ALA A 101 -14.75 -22.48 4.56
CA ALA A 101 -13.51 -22.19 3.85
C ALA A 101 -13.68 -21.04 2.84
N ALA A 102 -14.81 -20.99 2.14
CA ALA A 102 -15.14 -19.90 1.23
C ALA A 102 -15.22 -18.56 1.98
N ALA A 103 -15.90 -18.51 3.13
CA ALA A 103 -15.97 -17.30 3.95
C ALA A 103 -14.60 -16.87 4.47
N PHE A 104 -13.76 -17.82 4.90
CA PHE A 104 -12.41 -17.58 5.37
C PHE A 104 -11.52 -16.96 4.28
N LEU A 105 -11.40 -17.62 3.12
CA LEU A 105 -10.55 -17.15 2.03
C LEU A 105 -11.04 -15.85 1.40
N LYS A 106 -12.36 -15.63 1.39
CA LYS A 106 -12.93 -14.36 0.93
C LYS A 106 -12.56 -13.20 1.86
N LYS A 107 -12.51 -13.44 3.16
CA LYS A 107 -12.05 -12.45 4.13
C LYS A 107 -10.55 -12.19 3.96
N HIS A 108 -9.76 -13.24 3.82
CA HIS A 108 -8.32 -13.12 3.60
C HIS A 108 -7.98 -12.36 2.31
N SER A 109 -8.74 -12.58 1.23
CA SER A 109 -8.68 -11.77 0.01
C SER A 109 -8.87 -10.26 0.26
N GLN A 110 -9.74 -9.90 1.21
CA GLN A 110 -9.96 -8.49 1.58
C GLN A 110 -8.81 -7.92 2.41
N GLU A 111 -8.13 -8.75 3.21
CA GLU A 111 -6.93 -8.37 3.97
C GLU A 111 -5.76 -8.12 3.00
N GLU A 112 -5.54 -9.00 2.03
CA GLU A 112 -4.51 -8.79 0.99
C GLU A 112 -4.74 -7.54 0.13
N MET A 113 -6.00 -7.18 -0.12
CA MET A 113 -6.31 -5.91 -0.76
C MET A 113 -5.86 -4.71 0.10
N GLN A 114 -5.99 -4.80 1.43
CA GLN A 114 -5.51 -3.76 2.35
C GLN A 114 -3.97 -3.71 2.39
N HIS A 115 -3.31 -4.87 2.25
CA HIS A 115 -1.84 -4.95 2.15
C HIS A 115 -1.37 -4.22 0.89
N MET A 116 -2.01 -4.48 -0.24
CA MET A 116 -1.78 -3.79 -1.51
C MET A 116 -2.00 -2.27 -1.39
N GLU A 117 -3.15 -1.85 -0.86
CA GLU A 117 -3.50 -0.44 -0.68
C GLU A 117 -2.50 0.28 0.23
N ARG A 118 -2.01 -0.38 1.28
CA ARG A 118 -0.98 0.18 2.17
C ARG A 118 0.34 0.44 1.43
N LEU A 119 0.77 -0.46 0.54
CA LEU A 119 1.93 -0.24 -0.35
C LEU A 119 1.68 0.90 -1.34
N PHE A 120 0.48 0.96 -1.92
CA PHE A 120 0.08 2.00 -2.85
C PHE A 120 0.17 3.40 -2.22
N GLU A 121 -0.36 3.56 -1.01
CA GLU A 121 -0.32 4.81 -0.27
C GLU A 121 1.09 5.18 0.17
N TYR A 122 1.90 4.19 0.58
CA TYR A 122 3.30 4.43 0.91
C TYR A 122 4.09 4.96 -0.30
N LEU A 123 3.98 4.29 -1.45
CA LEU A 123 4.62 4.72 -2.70
C LEU A 123 4.20 6.15 -3.07
N SER A 124 2.90 6.43 -3.06
CA SER A 124 2.35 7.76 -3.33
C SER A 124 2.89 8.82 -2.35
N GLY A 125 2.98 8.49 -1.06
CA GLY A 125 3.51 9.36 0.00
C GLY A 125 5.00 9.69 -0.14
N THR A 126 5.79 8.81 -0.77
CA THR A 126 7.20 9.05 -1.11
C THR A 126 7.39 9.85 -2.41
N GLY A 127 6.30 10.33 -3.02
CA GLY A 127 6.32 11.00 -4.33
C GLY A 127 6.75 10.08 -5.49
N SER A 128 6.80 8.78 -5.24
CA SER A 128 6.91 7.76 -6.29
C SER A 128 5.54 7.50 -6.88
N MET A 129 5.47 7.13 -8.15
CA MET A 129 4.20 6.73 -8.77
C MET A 129 3.96 5.24 -8.49
N PRO A 130 2.87 4.86 -7.80
CA PRO A 130 2.43 3.47 -7.79
C PRO A 130 1.94 3.07 -9.18
N ILE A 131 2.36 1.89 -9.65
CA ILE A 131 2.08 1.38 -10.99
C ILE A 131 1.38 0.03 -10.84
N LEU A 132 0.07 0.02 -11.14
CA LEU A 132 -0.68 -1.23 -11.30
C LEU A 132 -0.31 -1.86 -12.64
N GLY A 133 0.29 -3.04 -12.58
CA GLY A 133 0.70 -3.83 -13.72
C GLY A 133 -0.43 -4.73 -14.23
N THR A 134 -0.04 -5.71 -15.05
CA THR A 134 -0.97 -6.77 -15.44
C THR A 134 -1.10 -7.78 -14.31
N ILE A 135 -2.33 -8.03 -13.86
CA ILE A 135 -2.60 -9.08 -12.88
C ILE A 135 -2.98 -10.36 -13.63
N THR A 136 -2.15 -11.39 -13.50
CA THR A 136 -2.39 -12.70 -14.11
C THR A 136 -3.64 -13.34 -13.51
N ALA A 137 -4.43 -14.03 -14.33
CA ALA A 137 -5.59 -14.78 -13.84
C ALA A 137 -5.13 -15.92 -12.92
N PRO A 138 -5.70 -16.04 -11.70
CA PRO A 138 -5.37 -17.14 -10.80
C PRO A 138 -5.92 -18.49 -11.32
N PRO A 139 -5.38 -19.63 -10.84
CA PRO A 139 -5.92 -20.95 -11.14
C PRO A 139 -7.39 -21.06 -10.69
N VAL A 140 -8.21 -21.75 -11.49
CA VAL A 140 -9.65 -21.94 -11.21
C VAL A 140 -9.99 -23.35 -10.71
N ASP A 141 -9.08 -24.31 -10.93
CA ASP A 141 -9.26 -25.71 -10.56
C ASP A 141 -8.25 -26.11 -9.49
N PHE A 142 -8.75 -26.76 -8.43
CA PHE A 142 -7.97 -27.31 -7.34
C PHE A 142 -8.43 -28.75 -7.07
N THR A 143 -7.53 -29.59 -6.56
CA THR A 143 -7.82 -31.04 -6.43
C THR A 143 -8.63 -31.38 -5.18
N SER A 144 -8.46 -30.62 -4.10
CA SER A 144 -9.12 -30.84 -2.81
C SER A 144 -9.03 -29.62 -1.91
N LEU A 145 -9.78 -29.60 -0.81
CA LEU A 145 -9.65 -28.55 0.21
C LEU A 145 -8.22 -28.47 0.79
N ALA A 146 -7.58 -29.63 0.98
CA ALA A 146 -6.19 -29.68 1.44
C ALA A 146 -5.21 -29.09 0.43
N ASP A 147 -5.46 -29.28 -0.86
CA ASP A 147 -4.67 -28.71 -1.94
C ASP A 147 -4.79 -27.18 -2.00
N VAL A 148 -6.01 -26.65 -1.82
CA VAL A 148 -6.24 -25.20 -1.72
C VAL A 148 -5.38 -24.60 -0.62
N PHE A 149 -5.48 -25.09 0.62
CA PHE A 149 -4.72 -24.53 1.75
C PHE A 149 -3.22 -24.80 1.66
N LYS A 150 -2.79 -25.87 0.98
CA LYS A 150 -1.38 -26.11 0.70
C LYS A 150 -0.83 -25.04 -0.24
N LEU A 151 -1.53 -24.77 -1.33
CA LEU A 151 -1.15 -23.73 -2.29
C LEU A 151 -1.22 -22.34 -1.68
N THR A 152 -2.21 -22.07 -0.81
CA THR A 152 -2.26 -20.82 -0.04
C THR A 152 -1.03 -20.67 0.86
N TYR A 153 -0.66 -21.71 1.61
CA TYR A 153 0.53 -21.67 2.47
C TYR A 153 1.82 -21.47 1.68
N GLU A 154 1.99 -22.17 0.55
CA GLU A 154 3.15 -22.00 -0.33
C GLU A 154 3.20 -20.57 -0.91
N HIS A 155 2.05 -19.97 -1.21
CA HIS A 155 1.97 -18.58 -1.69
C HIS A 155 2.32 -17.58 -0.58
N GLU A 156 1.86 -17.78 0.66
CA GLU A 156 2.27 -16.95 1.79
C GLU A 156 3.78 -17.01 2.06
N GLN A 157 4.40 -18.18 1.93
CA GLN A 157 5.86 -18.31 2.05
C GLN A 157 6.61 -17.54 0.95
N LEU A 158 6.03 -17.47 -0.26
CA LEU A 158 6.55 -16.62 -1.33
C LEU A 158 6.47 -15.14 -0.92
N ILE A 159 5.32 -14.67 -0.44
CA ILE A 159 5.15 -13.27 0.00
C ILE A 159 6.16 -12.95 1.12
N THR A 160 6.29 -13.80 2.14
CA THR A 160 7.28 -13.65 3.21
C THR A 160 8.70 -13.52 2.66
N THR A 161 9.06 -14.33 1.68
CA THR A 161 10.39 -14.27 1.05
C THR A 161 10.61 -12.91 0.37
N GLN A 162 9.62 -12.43 -0.41
CA GLN A 162 9.70 -11.15 -1.10
C GLN A 162 9.77 -9.96 -0.13
N ILE A 163 9.00 -9.99 0.96
CA ILE A 163 9.06 -8.96 2.01
C ILE A 163 10.43 -8.93 2.70
N ASN A 164 11.00 -10.09 3.01
CA ASN A 164 12.35 -10.17 3.59
C ASN A 164 13.42 -9.65 2.63
N GLU A 165 13.31 -9.95 1.35
CA GLU A 165 14.21 -9.40 0.32
C GLU A 165 14.09 -7.87 0.22
N LEU A 166 12.87 -7.32 0.25
CA LEU A 166 12.65 -5.87 0.29
C LEU A 166 13.29 -5.22 1.52
N ALA A 167 13.09 -5.82 2.69
CA ALA A 167 13.68 -5.33 3.93
C ALA A 167 15.22 -5.36 3.86
N HIS A 168 15.79 -6.43 3.29
CA HIS A 168 17.23 -6.53 3.06
C HIS A 168 17.74 -5.43 2.11
N VAL A 169 17.07 -5.21 0.97
CA VAL A 169 17.45 -4.15 0.02
C VAL A 169 17.33 -2.77 0.68
N ALA A 170 16.27 -2.52 1.46
CA ALA A 170 16.09 -1.25 2.15
C ALA A 170 17.22 -1.00 3.16
N MET A 171 17.55 -2.00 3.98
CA MET A 171 18.65 -1.91 4.94
C MET A 171 20.02 -1.69 4.26
N THR A 172 20.36 -2.50 3.26
CA THR A 172 21.67 -2.45 2.60
C THR A 172 21.85 -1.19 1.76
N THR A 173 20.76 -0.63 1.23
CA THR A 173 20.79 0.64 0.51
C THR A 173 20.60 1.87 1.41
N HIS A 174 20.56 1.67 2.74
CA HIS A 174 20.39 2.71 3.77
C HIS A 174 19.08 3.49 3.64
N ASP A 175 18.03 2.86 3.09
CA ASP A 175 16.67 3.38 3.06
C ASP A 175 15.93 2.98 4.34
N TYR A 176 16.25 3.67 5.43
CA TYR A 176 15.68 3.38 6.74
C TYR A 176 14.18 3.67 6.83
N SER A 177 13.65 4.56 5.98
CA SER A 177 12.21 4.85 5.95
C SER A 177 11.44 3.67 5.39
N THR A 178 11.86 3.13 4.24
CA THR A 178 11.26 1.92 3.66
C THR A 178 11.48 0.73 4.57
N PHE A 179 12.67 0.58 5.16
CA PHE A 179 12.93 -0.49 6.11
C PHE A 179 11.97 -0.47 7.30
N ASN A 180 11.75 0.70 7.91
CA ASN A 180 10.80 0.86 9.01
C ASN A 180 9.36 0.59 8.57
N PHE A 181 8.96 1.06 7.38
CA PHE A 181 7.63 0.79 6.82
C PHE A 181 7.37 -0.71 6.65
N LEU A 182 8.36 -1.45 6.13
CA LEU A 182 8.28 -2.89 5.88
C LEU A 182 8.19 -3.73 7.16
N GLN A 183 8.52 -3.19 8.34
CA GLN A 183 8.43 -3.95 9.60
C GLN A 183 6.99 -4.38 9.92
N TRP A 184 5.99 -3.63 9.46
CA TRP A 184 4.60 -4.06 9.57
C TRP A 184 4.36 -5.35 8.79
N TYR A 185 4.80 -5.44 7.52
CA TYR A 185 4.67 -6.64 6.70
C TYR A 185 5.48 -7.81 7.26
N VAL A 186 6.68 -7.56 7.79
CA VAL A 186 7.49 -8.62 8.42
C VAL A 186 6.76 -9.24 9.61
N ALA A 187 6.09 -8.42 10.43
CA ALA A 187 5.27 -8.91 11.54
C ALA A 187 4.01 -9.62 11.05
N GLU A 188 3.34 -9.07 10.03
CA GLU A 188 2.12 -9.64 9.45
C GLU A 188 2.37 -11.03 8.89
N GLN A 189 3.38 -11.19 8.02
CA GLN A 189 3.74 -12.46 7.40
C GLN A 189 4.11 -13.55 8.43
N HIS A 190 4.60 -13.17 9.61
CA HIS A 190 4.83 -14.12 10.69
C HIS A 190 3.53 -14.74 11.21
N GLU A 191 2.48 -13.93 11.38
CA GLU A 191 1.18 -14.42 11.80
C GLU A 191 0.47 -15.18 10.67
N GLU A 192 0.66 -14.78 9.41
CA GLU A 192 0.08 -15.48 8.25
C GLU A 192 0.64 -16.89 8.10
N GLU A 193 1.96 -17.07 8.11
CA GLU A 193 2.55 -18.41 8.00
C GLU A 193 2.10 -19.33 9.14
N LYS A 194 1.99 -18.79 10.36
CA LYS A 194 1.51 -19.53 11.53
C LYS A 194 0.04 -19.90 11.39
N LEU A 195 -0.80 -18.99 10.89
CA LEU A 195 -2.21 -19.22 10.62
C LEU A 195 -2.40 -20.36 9.63
N PHE A 196 -1.80 -20.26 8.45
CA PHE A 196 -1.97 -21.26 7.38
C PHE A 196 -1.34 -22.59 7.72
N LYS A 197 -0.19 -22.59 8.42
CA LYS A 197 0.40 -23.82 8.95
C LYS A 197 -0.54 -24.53 9.92
N SER A 198 -1.22 -23.78 10.80
CA SER A 198 -2.18 -24.37 11.74
C SER A 198 -3.38 -25.02 11.04
N ILE A 199 -3.86 -24.44 9.94
CA ILE A 199 -4.96 -24.99 9.14
C ILE A 199 -4.51 -26.29 8.47
N LEU A 200 -3.31 -26.31 7.89
CA LEU A 200 -2.72 -27.52 7.31
C LEU A 200 -2.54 -28.62 8.33
N ASP A 201 -2.09 -28.30 9.54
CA ASP A 201 -1.93 -29.28 10.62
C ASP A 201 -3.28 -29.88 11.05
N LYS A 202 -4.33 -29.06 11.11
CA LYS A 202 -5.70 -29.55 11.36
C LYS A 202 -6.17 -30.49 10.25
N LEU A 203 -5.98 -30.12 8.99
CA LEU A 203 -6.33 -30.95 7.83
C LEU A 203 -5.58 -32.30 7.85
N ALA A 204 -4.29 -32.27 8.17
CA ALA A 204 -3.47 -33.47 8.29
C ALA A 204 -3.93 -34.38 9.45
N LEU A 205 -4.35 -33.79 10.58
CA LEU A 205 -4.83 -34.53 11.75
C LEU A 205 -6.13 -35.28 11.46
N VAL A 206 -7.07 -34.65 10.77
CA VAL A 206 -8.42 -35.21 10.57
C VAL A 206 -8.52 -36.11 9.33
N GLY A 207 -7.57 -36.01 8.40
CA GLY A 207 -7.55 -36.78 7.16
C GLY A 207 -8.72 -36.45 6.20
N ASN A 208 -8.86 -37.24 5.14
CA ASN A 208 -9.70 -36.92 3.97
C ASN A 208 -11.12 -37.54 3.99
N SER A 209 -11.67 -37.89 5.16
CA SER A 209 -13.05 -38.38 5.23
C SER A 209 -14.06 -37.22 5.08
N GLY A 210 -15.25 -37.47 4.52
CA GLY A 210 -16.27 -36.42 4.39
C GLY A 210 -16.68 -35.81 5.74
N ASN A 211 -16.74 -36.63 6.79
CA ASN A 211 -17.06 -36.16 8.15
C ASN A 211 -15.94 -35.29 8.74
N SER A 212 -14.67 -35.58 8.47
CA SER A 212 -13.55 -34.78 8.96
C SER A 212 -13.50 -33.40 8.32
N LEU A 213 -13.73 -33.32 7.00
CA LEU A 213 -13.76 -32.05 6.28
C LEU A 213 -14.90 -31.14 6.72
N PHE A 214 -16.05 -31.70 7.11
CA PHE A 214 -17.16 -30.92 7.68
C PHE A 214 -16.77 -30.19 8.98
N PHE A 215 -16.00 -30.83 9.86
CA PHE A 215 -15.54 -30.17 11.09
C PHE A 215 -14.52 -29.07 10.80
N VAL A 216 -13.60 -29.29 9.86
CA VAL A 216 -12.63 -28.25 9.45
C VAL A 216 -13.34 -27.06 8.82
N ASP A 217 -14.34 -27.29 7.95
CA ASP A 217 -15.12 -26.21 7.36
C ASP A 217 -15.85 -25.38 8.42
N LYS A 218 -16.45 -26.04 9.42
CA LYS A 218 -17.09 -25.35 10.54
C LYS A 218 -16.10 -24.50 11.35
N ASP A 219 -14.90 -25.02 11.61
CA ASP A 219 -13.84 -24.26 12.29
C ASP A 219 -13.44 -23.02 11.49
N LEU A 220 -13.21 -23.17 10.17
CA LEU A 220 -12.87 -22.05 9.27
C LEU A 220 -13.96 -20.97 9.25
N LYS A 221 -15.23 -21.40 9.29
CA LYS A 221 -16.37 -20.46 9.41
C LYS A 221 -16.31 -19.65 10.70
N THR A 222 -15.96 -20.28 11.82
CA THR A 222 -15.79 -19.60 13.11
C THR A 222 -14.62 -18.62 13.06
N MET A 223 -13.49 -19.02 12.46
CA MET A 223 -12.31 -18.15 12.28
C MET A 223 -12.65 -16.90 11.45
N ALA A 224 -13.37 -17.07 10.33
CA ALA A 224 -13.81 -15.97 9.50
C ALA A 224 -14.69 -14.97 10.27
N ALA A 225 -15.64 -15.48 11.08
CA ALA A 225 -16.60 -14.67 11.83
C ALA A 225 -15.97 -13.90 13.01
N GLN A 226 -15.03 -14.51 13.73
CA GLN A 226 -14.40 -13.87 14.90
C GLN A 226 -13.29 -12.89 14.50
N GLY A 227 -12.76 -13.02 13.27
CA GLY A 227 -11.50 -12.41 12.91
C GLY A 227 -10.34 -13.19 13.52
N TYR A 228 -9.40 -13.58 12.68
CA TYR A 228 -8.09 -14.02 13.10
C TYR A 228 -7.21 -12.78 13.07
N THR A 229 -7.41 -11.88 14.03
CA THR A 229 -6.54 -10.70 14.11
C THR A 229 -5.12 -11.16 14.43
N SER A 230 -4.20 -10.95 13.50
CA SER A 230 -2.81 -10.60 13.79
C SER A 230 -2.84 -9.40 14.74
N ALA A 231 -2.16 -9.55 15.88
CA ALA A 231 -2.13 -8.55 16.96
C ALA A 231 -1.20 -7.38 16.64
#